data_AF-A0A963HIF5-F1
#
_entry.id   AF-A0A963HIF5-F1
#
_cell.length_a   1.000
_cell.length_b   1.000
_cell.length_c   1.000
_cell.angle_alpha   90.00
_cell.angle_beta   90.00
_cell.angle_gamma   90.00
#
_symmetry.space_group_name_H-M   'P 1'
#
loop_
_entity.id
_entity.type
_entity.pdbx_description
1 polymer ?
#
loop_
_entity_poly.entity_id
_entity_poly.type
_entity_poly.pdbx_seq_one_letter_code
_entity_poly.pdbx_strand_id
1 'polypeptide(L)'
;MKRLLIATALGIASLAAQAADIAISAQDTYAKIQSNERNVLFIDVRDPVEIMFVGFADAVHANVPFMMVDRTQWNAEKGVFRLYRNPDFINQVKLQLARRGLSADAEIITMCRSGSERGEPSAAFLRENGFPNARYVVDGFQGSALKEGPQAGFRLKNGWQNSGLPWSAKMNADKMHRVDRP
;
A
#
# COMPACT_ATOMS: atom_id res chain seq x y z
N MET A 1 52.13 7.11 34.26
CA MET A 1 50.81 7.76 34.15
C MET A 1 50.52 8.10 32.68
N LYS A 2 49.67 7.33 31.99
CA LYS A 2 48.87 7.81 30.85
C LYS A 2 47.79 6.77 30.54
N ARG A 3 46.57 7.28 30.39
CA ARG A 3 45.29 6.62 30.60
C ARG A 3 44.82 5.85 29.36
N LEU A 4 44.07 4.78 29.62
CA LEU A 4 43.10 4.15 28.74
C LEU A 4 42.16 5.18 28.09
N LEU A 5 41.90 5.05 26.80
CA LEU A 5 40.64 5.46 26.16
C LEU A 5 40.29 4.40 25.11
N ILE A 6 39.38 3.49 25.49
CA ILE A 6 38.66 2.63 24.55
C ILE A 6 37.40 3.40 24.18
N ALA A 7 37.29 3.81 22.91
CA ALA A 7 36.08 4.42 22.38
C ALA A 7 35.23 3.31 21.73
N THR A 8 34.13 2.96 22.37
CA THR A 8 33.07 2.11 21.81
C THR A 8 32.29 2.92 20.78
N ALA A 9 32.51 2.65 19.50
CA ALA A 9 31.65 3.09 18.41
C ALA A 9 30.66 1.96 18.08
N LEU A 10 29.48 1.97 18.69
CA LEU A 10 28.39 1.08 18.32
C LEU A 10 27.10 1.90 18.17
N GLY A 11 26.52 1.87 16.97
CA GLY A 11 25.11 2.26 16.78
C GLY A 11 24.84 3.29 15.70
N ILE A 12 25.15 3.00 14.43
CA ILE A 12 24.50 3.71 13.29
C ILE A 12 23.94 2.71 12.24
N ALA A 13 24.14 1.40 12.40
CA ALA A 13 23.77 0.42 11.37
C ALA A 13 22.30 -0.04 11.38
N SER A 14 21.49 0.28 12.39
CA SER A 14 20.16 -0.30 12.54
C SER A 14 19.04 0.37 11.73
N LEU A 15 19.15 1.66 11.41
CA LEU A 15 18.06 2.40 10.75
C LEU A 15 17.90 2.04 9.25
N ALA A 16 18.99 1.71 8.56
CA ALA A 16 18.94 1.37 7.13
C ALA A 16 18.33 -0.02 6.86
N ALA A 17 18.46 -0.96 7.81
CA ALA A 17 17.93 -2.32 7.68
C ALA A 17 16.39 -2.38 7.75
N GLN A 18 15.76 -1.47 8.51
CA GLN A 18 14.30 -1.43 8.66
C GLN A 18 13.57 -0.89 7.42
N ALA A 19 14.20 -0.02 6.64
CA ALA A 19 13.59 0.54 5.42
C ALA A 19 13.51 -0.47 4.26
N ALA A 20 14.47 -1.41 4.18
CA ALA A 20 14.48 -2.45 3.13
C ALA A 20 13.40 -3.53 3.34
N ASP A 21 12.89 -3.68 4.58
CA ASP A 21 11.96 -4.76 4.95
C ASP A 21 10.49 -4.43 4.67
N ILE A 22 10.11 -3.14 4.65
CA ILE A 22 8.70 -2.73 4.49
C ILE A 22 8.21 -2.73 3.04
N ALA A 23 9.11 -2.67 2.05
CA ALA A 23 8.75 -2.73 0.63
C ALA A 23 8.72 -4.18 0.10
N ILE A 24 7.81 -4.48 -0.81
CA ILE A 24 7.75 -5.75 -1.56
C ILE A 24 7.44 -5.48 -3.04
N SER A 25 8.00 -6.26 -3.97
CA SER A 25 7.70 -6.12 -5.40
C SER A 25 6.28 -6.59 -5.74
N ALA A 26 5.73 -6.10 -6.85
CA ALA A 26 4.43 -6.58 -7.35
C ALA A 26 4.49 -8.07 -7.72
N GLN A 27 5.62 -8.52 -8.29
CA GLN A 27 5.86 -9.90 -8.67
C GLN A 27 5.94 -10.83 -7.45
N ASP A 28 6.68 -10.46 -6.42
CA ASP A 28 6.79 -11.26 -5.19
C ASP A 28 5.44 -11.30 -4.46
N THR A 29 4.73 -10.16 -4.41
CA THR A 29 3.37 -10.12 -3.88
C THR A 29 2.46 -11.08 -4.63
N TYR A 30 2.47 -11.04 -5.96
CA TYR A 30 1.66 -11.94 -6.78
C TYR A 30 2.06 -13.40 -6.60
N ALA A 31 3.35 -13.71 -6.50
CA ALA A 31 3.83 -15.07 -6.23
C ALA A 31 3.30 -15.62 -4.89
N LYS A 32 3.28 -14.80 -3.83
CA LYS A 32 2.68 -15.15 -2.53
C LYS A 32 1.17 -15.42 -2.62
N ILE A 33 0.46 -14.62 -3.41
CA ILE A 33 -0.98 -14.84 -3.64
C ILE A 33 -1.23 -16.12 -4.44
N GLN A 34 -0.45 -16.39 -5.49
CA GLN A 34 -0.59 -17.60 -6.31
C GLN A 34 -0.24 -18.88 -5.55
N SER A 35 0.72 -18.82 -4.63
CA SER A 35 1.06 -19.96 -3.76
C SER A 35 0.03 -20.22 -2.66
N ASN A 36 -1.04 -19.43 -2.59
CA ASN A 36 -2.06 -19.47 -1.53
C ASN A 36 -1.42 -19.40 -0.13
N GLU A 37 -0.45 -18.51 0.05
CA GLU A 37 0.18 -18.32 1.35
C GLU A 37 -0.87 -17.93 2.40
N ARG A 38 -1.04 -18.81 3.40
CA ARG A 38 -2.18 -18.74 4.31
C ARG A 38 -2.12 -17.58 5.31
N ASN A 39 -0.98 -16.92 5.46
CA ASN A 39 -0.76 -15.87 6.47
C ASN A 39 -0.56 -14.47 5.85
N VAL A 40 -1.23 -14.20 4.73
CA VAL A 40 -1.10 -12.94 3.97
C VAL A 40 -2.47 -12.26 3.81
N LEU A 41 -2.53 -10.95 4.07
CA LEU A 41 -3.63 -10.08 3.71
C LEU A 41 -3.15 -9.03 2.69
N PHE A 42 -3.47 -9.22 1.41
CA PHE A 42 -3.17 -8.24 0.37
C PHE A 42 -4.36 -7.31 0.10
N ILE A 43 -4.21 -6.01 0.36
CA ILE A 43 -5.29 -5.01 0.23
C ILE A 43 -4.94 -3.87 -0.72
N ASP A 44 -5.92 -3.43 -1.51
CA ASP A 44 -5.86 -2.18 -2.25
C ASP A 44 -6.28 -1.02 -1.32
N VAL A 45 -5.39 -0.06 -1.10
CA VAL A 45 -5.63 1.07 -0.19
C VAL A 45 -6.04 2.36 -0.92
N ARG A 46 -6.32 2.28 -2.23
CA ARG A 46 -6.83 3.41 -3.02
C ARG A 46 -8.29 3.71 -2.67
N ASP A 47 -8.69 4.94 -2.96
CA ASP A 47 -10.10 5.34 -2.93
C ASP A 47 -10.88 4.50 -3.96
N PRO A 48 -12.10 4.00 -3.66
CA PRO A 48 -12.87 3.17 -4.59
C PRO A 48 -13.19 3.89 -5.91
N VAL A 49 -13.33 5.22 -5.88
CA VAL A 49 -13.56 6.03 -7.09
C VAL A 49 -12.32 6.06 -7.97
N GLU A 50 -11.12 6.09 -7.38
CA GLU A 50 -9.89 5.93 -8.16
C GLU A 50 -9.85 4.57 -8.84
N ILE A 51 -10.20 3.51 -8.11
CA ILE A 51 -10.27 2.15 -8.66
C ILE A 51 -11.26 2.06 -9.82
N MET A 52 -12.41 2.73 -9.72
CA MET A 52 -13.45 2.75 -10.75
C MET A 52 -12.95 3.24 -12.11
N PHE A 53 -12.07 4.24 -12.14
CA PHE A 53 -11.56 4.82 -13.39
C PHE A 53 -10.21 4.26 -13.83
N VAL A 54 -9.38 3.78 -12.90
CA VAL A 54 -8.03 3.29 -13.18
C VAL A 54 -8.00 1.78 -13.43
N GLY A 55 -8.93 1.03 -12.84
CA GLY A 55 -8.87 -0.42 -12.76
C GLY A 55 -8.13 -0.92 -11.51
N PHE A 56 -8.10 -2.23 -11.34
CA PHE A 56 -7.48 -2.89 -10.18
C PHE A 56 -6.95 -4.29 -10.49
N ALA A 57 -6.13 -4.81 -9.57
CA ALA A 57 -5.69 -6.19 -9.57
C ALA A 57 -6.69 -7.04 -8.79
N ASP A 58 -7.37 -7.99 -9.45
CA ASP A 58 -8.27 -8.92 -8.74
C ASP A 58 -7.50 -9.83 -7.75
N ALA A 59 -6.17 -9.89 -7.81
CA ALA A 59 -5.35 -10.57 -6.81
C ALA A 59 -5.50 -10.01 -5.37
N VAL A 60 -5.99 -8.77 -5.20
CA VAL A 60 -6.24 -8.24 -3.85
C VAL A 60 -7.36 -9.01 -3.16
N HIS A 61 -7.22 -9.17 -1.86
CA HIS A 61 -8.22 -9.78 -0.99
C HIS A 61 -9.40 -8.85 -0.72
N ALA A 62 -9.14 -7.54 -0.62
CA ALA A 62 -10.14 -6.50 -0.43
C ALA A 62 -9.57 -5.12 -0.78
N ASN A 63 -10.45 -4.15 -0.99
CA ASN A 63 -10.15 -2.74 -0.97
C ASN A 63 -10.49 -2.18 0.42
N VAL A 64 -9.52 -1.53 1.05
CA VAL A 64 -9.64 -0.86 2.34
C VAL A 64 -8.97 0.51 2.21
N PRO A 65 -9.71 1.57 1.83
CA PRO A 65 -9.12 2.86 1.49
C PRO A 65 -8.36 3.44 2.69
N PHE A 66 -7.09 3.81 2.49
CA PHE A 66 -6.31 4.49 3.53
C PHE A 66 -6.59 5.99 3.55
N MET A 67 -6.73 6.58 2.36
CA MET A 67 -7.13 7.97 2.15
C MET A 67 -8.37 8.01 1.28
N MET A 68 -9.27 8.95 1.58
CA MET A 68 -10.51 9.16 0.85
C MET A 68 -10.61 10.61 0.38
N VAL A 69 -11.37 10.82 -0.70
CA VAL A 69 -11.61 12.15 -1.26
C VAL A 69 -12.85 12.78 -0.63
N ASP A 70 -12.69 13.99 -0.08
CA ASP A 70 -13.80 14.86 0.31
C ASP A 70 -14.09 15.85 -0.83
N ARG A 71 -15.14 15.55 -1.60
CA ARG A 71 -15.55 16.34 -2.77
C ARG A 71 -16.22 17.68 -2.41
N THR A 72 -16.47 17.93 -1.13
CA THR A 72 -17.07 19.19 -0.67
C THR A 72 -16.03 20.27 -0.39
N GLN A 73 -14.75 19.91 -0.34
CA GLN A 73 -13.65 20.83 -0.03
C GLN A 73 -12.57 20.80 -1.11
N TRP A 74 -12.26 21.97 -1.68
CA TRP A 74 -11.23 22.15 -2.68
C TRP A 74 -9.91 22.62 -2.06
N ASN A 75 -8.79 22.00 -2.41
CA ASN A 75 -7.44 22.48 -2.09
C ASN A 75 -6.88 23.25 -3.29
N ALA A 76 -6.88 24.58 -3.19
CA ALA A 76 -6.42 25.46 -4.28
C ALA A 76 -4.91 25.36 -4.56
N GLU A 77 -4.09 25.14 -3.54
CA GLU A 77 -2.63 25.01 -3.68
C GLU A 77 -2.24 23.77 -4.48
N LYS A 78 -2.94 22.66 -4.24
CA LYS A 78 -2.65 21.36 -4.87
C LYS A 78 -3.49 21.09 -6.11
N GLY A 79 -4.50 21.90 -6.39
CA GLY A 79 -5.41 21.70 -7.53
C GLY A 79 -6.20 20.39 -7.45
N VAL A 80 -6.57 19.96 -6.24
CA VAL A 80 -7.29 18.70 -6.00
C VAL A 80 -8.36 18.88 -4.94
N PHE A 81 -9.34 17.99 -4.90
CA PHE A 81 -10.22 17.85 -3.74
C PHE A 81 -9.43 17.43 -2.49
N ARG A 82 -9.92 17.81 -1.32
CA ARG A 82 -9.27 17.48 -0.04
C ARG A 82 -9.19 15.96 0.11
N LEU A 83 -8.00 15.48 0.43
CA LEU A 83 -7.78 14.11 0.88
C LEU A 83 -7.81 14.07 2.41
N TYR A 84 -8.48 13.08 2.97
CA TYR A 84 -8.47 12.81 4.40
C TYR A 84 -8.18 11.33 4.67
N ARG A 85 -7.58 11.04 5.82
CA ARG A 85 -7.35 9.66 6.25
C ARG A 85 -8.67 9.03 6.63
N ASN A 86 -8.92 7.82 6.13
CA ASN A 86 -10.09 7.04 6.54
C ASN A 86 -10.02 6.76 8.05
N PRO A 87 -10.95 7.30 8.87
CA PRO A 87 -10.91 7.14 10.32
C PRO A 87 -11.11 5.68 10.75
N ASP A 88 -11.75 4.86 9.92
CA ASP A 88 -12.04 3.46 10.20
C ASP A 88 -10.99 2.49 9.64
N PHE A 89 -9.90 2.99 9.05
CA PHE A 89 -8.91 2.16 8.34
C PHE A 89 -8.43 0.96 9.17
N ILE A 90 -8.04 1.19 10.43
CA ILE A 90 -7.58 0.11 11.32
C ILE A 90 -8.67 -0.92 11.61
N ASN A 91 -9.90 -0.46 11.89
CA ASN A 91 -11.03 -1.35 12.17
C ASN A 91 -11.41 -2.18 10.94
N GLN A 92 -11.36 -1.58 9.76
CA GLN A 92 -11.62 -2.27 8.49
C GLN A 92 -10.53 -3.31 8.17
N VAL A 93 -9.25 -3.02 8.46
CA VAL A 93 -8.16 -4.02 8.35
C VAL A 93 -8.40 -5.18 9.31
N LYS A 94 -8.72 -4.91 10.58
CA LYS A 94 -9.06 -5.96 11.57
C LYS A 94 -10.21 -6.85 11.10
N LEU A 95 -11.24 -6.27 10.50
CA LEU A 95 -12.35 -7.02 9.94
C LEU A 95 -11.91 -7.93 8.79
N GLN A 96 -11.02 -7.46 7.90
CA GLN A 96 -10.49 -8.28 6.80
C GLN A 96 -9.61 -9.43 7.28
N LEU A 97 -8.83 -9.23 8.35
CA LEU A 97 -8.07 -10.28 9.03
C LEU A 97 -9.00 -11.31 9.66
N ALA A 98 -10.00 -10.86 10.43
CA ALA A 98 -10.96 -11.73 11.09
C ALA A 98 -11.75 -12.61 10.08
N ARG A 99 -12.20 -12.02 8.96
CA ARG A 99 -12.87 -12.76 7.86
C ARG A 99 -12.00 -13.87 7.26
N ARG A 100 -10.68 -13.82 7.46
CA ARG A 100 -9.70 -14.80 6.97
C ARG A 100 -9.10 -15.67 8.06
N GLY A 101 -9.53 -15.50 9.32
CA GLY A 101 -8.94 -16.21 10.46
C GLY A 101 -7.48 -15.83 10.73
N LEU A 102 -7.07 -14.61 10.34
CA LEU A 102 -5.71 -14.11 10.50
C LEU A 102 -5.57 -13.31 11.81
N SER A 103 -4.40 -13.41 12.45
CA SER A 103 -4.04 -12.55 13.58
C SER A 103 -3.41 -11.24 13.10
N ALA A 104 -3.11 -10.33 14.03
CA ALA A 104 -2.40 -9.09 13.74
C ALA A 104 -0.95 -9.31 13.28
N ASP A 105 -0.39 -10.51 13.52
CA ASP A 105 0.94 -10.91 13.07
C ASP A 105 0.96 -11.41 11.61
N ALA A 106 -0.19 -11.47 10.91
CA ALA A 106 -0.20 -11.78 9.49
C ALA A 106 0.55 -10.72 8.67
N GLU A 107 1.12 -11.12 7.54
CA GLU A 107 1.76 -10.18 6.61
C GLU A 107 0.66 -9.39 5.89
N ILE A 108 0.55 -8.09 6.19
CA ILE A 108 -0.44 -7.22 5.54
C ILE A 108 0.26 -6.45 4.44
N ILE A 109 -0.03 -6.78 3.18
CA ILE A 109 0.55 -6.11 2.03
C ILE A 109 -0.44 -5.07 1.52
N THR A 110 -0.01 -3.81 1.44
CA THR A 110 -0.82 -2.70 0.94
C THR A 110 -0.41 -2.32 -0.47
N MET A 111 -1.37 -2.00 -1.34
CA MET A 111 -1.10 -1.46 -2.67
C MET A 111 -1.84 -0.15 -2.87
N CYS A 112 -1.10 0.88 -3.27
CA CYS A 112 -1.68 2.15 -3.73
C CYS A 112 -1.45 2.35 -5.25
N ARG A 113 -1.55 3.58 -5.76
CA ARG A 113 -1.31 3.88 -7.19
C ARG A 113 0.16 3.74 -7.60
N SER A 114 1.10 4.22 -6.79
CA SER A 114 2.49 4.43 -7.20
C SER A 114 3.54 4.05 -6.14
N GLY A 115 3.14 3.37 -5.06
CA GLY A 115 4.01 3.04 -3.92
C GLY A 115 4.17 4.17 -2.90
N SER A 116 4.52 5.38 -3.34
CA SER A 116 4.98 6.47 -2.46
C SER A 116 3.91 7.14 -1.57
N GLU A 117 2.85 7.70 -2.16
CA GLU A 117 1.97 8.65 -1.43
C GLU A 117 1.06 8.00 -0.39
N ARG A 118 0.76 6.71 -0.58
CA ARG A 118 -0.20 5.98 0.24
C ARG A 118 0.24 4.56 0.55
N GLY A 119 1.11 3.95 -0.25
CA GLY A 119 1.56 2.57 -0.03
C GLY A 119 2.39 2.51 1.24
N GLU A 120 3.58 3.10 1.19
CA GLU A 120 4.48 3.19 2.36
C GLU A 120 3.80 3.83 3.59
N PRO A 121 3.11 5.00 3.48
CA PRO A 121 2.41 5.59 4.62
C PRO A 121 1.33 4.68 5.25
N SER A 122 0.61 3.88 4.45
CA SER A 122 -0.39 2.96 5.00
C SER A 122 0.23 1.79 5.72
N ALA A 123 1.32 1.22 5.19
CA ALA A 123 2.06 0.14 5.84
C ALA A 123 2.73 0.61 7.13
N ALA A 124 3.38 1.78 7.12
CA ALA A 124 3.97 2.38 8.31
C ALA A 124 2.92 2.62 9.40
N PHE A 125 1.77 3.20 9.02
CA PHE A 125 0.66 3.41 9.95
C PHE A 125 0.11 2.10 10.53
N LEU A 126 0.07 1.02 9.75
CA LEU A 126 -0.30 -0.31 10.26
C LEU A 126 0.73 -0.82 11.28
N ARG A 127 2.03 -0.71 11.00
CA ARG A 127 3.10 -1.10 11.95
C ARG A 127 3.00 -0.33 13.27
N GLU A 128 2.74 0.98 13.21
CA GLU A 128 2.51 1.83 14.38
C GLU A 128 1.27 1.45 15.21
N ASN A 129 0.31 0.73 14.60
CA ASN A 129 -0.97 0.37 15.21
C ASN A 129 -1.11 -1.15 15.47
N GLY A 130 0.03 -1.84 15.66
CA GLY A 130 0.04 -3.23 16.14
C GLY A 130 -0.01 -4.30 15.05
N PHE A 131 0.31 -3.95 13.80
CA PHE A 131 0.46 -4.90 12.69
C PHE A 131 1.93 -4.94 12.24
N PRO A 132 2.81 -5.63 12.99
CA PRO A 132 4.27 -5.49 12.85
C PRO A 132 4.78 -5.91 11.47
N ASN A 133 4.09 -6.84 10.81
CA ASN A 133 4.48 -7.42 9.51
C ASN A 133 3.82 -6.72 8.32
N ALA A 134 3.30 -5.50 8.48
CA ALA A 134 2.74 -4.75 7.37
C ALA A 134 3.84 -4.33 6.37
N ARG A 135 3.54 -4.41 5.08
CA ARG A 135 4.42 -4.07 3.95
C ARG A 135 3.62 -3.34 2.87
N TYR A 136 4.31 -2.81 1.88
CA TYR A 136 3.66 -2.18 0.72
C TYR A 136 4.28 -2.61 -0.60
N VAL A 137 3.44 -2.68 -1.64
CA VAL A 137 3.87 -2.93 -3.01
C VAL A 137 4.62 -1.70 -3.52
N VAL A 138 5.94 -1.84 -3.71
CA VAL A 138 6.75 -0.80 -4.36
C VAL A 138 6.22 -0.56 -5.78
N ASP A 139 6.25 0.71 -6.21
CA ASP A 139 5.62 1.19 -7.45
C ASP A 139 4.08 1.06 -7.51
N GLY A 140 3.43 0.37 -6.57
CA GLY A 140 1.97 0.24 -6.51
C GLY A 140 1.35 -0.33 -7.79
N PHE A 141 0.12 0.10 -8.09
CA PHE A 141 -0.65 -0.41 -9.21
C PHE A 141 -0.18 0.10 -10.57
N GLN A 142 -0.08 1.43 -10.76
CA GLN A 142 0.28 2.02 -12.05
C GLN A 142 1.76 2.40 -12.19
N GLY A 143 2.51 2.47 -11.09
CA GLY A 143 3.90 2.88 -11.14
C GLY A 143 4.10 4.39 -11.23
N SER A 144 5.33 4.79 -11.51
CA SER A 144 5.76 6.18 -11.69
C SER A 144 5.32 6.75 -13.04
N ALA A 145 5.07 8.05 -13.08
CA ALA A 145 4.83 8.76 -14.33
C ALA A 145 6.14 8.94 -15.11
N LEU A 146 6.06 8.90 -16.45
CA LEU A 146 7.13 9.34 -17.33
C LEU A 146 7.37 10.83 -17.11
N LYS A 147 8.64 11.23 -17.01
CA LYS A 147 9.03 12.62 -16.72
C LYS A 147 9.13 13.48 -17.99
N GLU A 148 9.38 12.85 -19.14
CA GLU A 148 9.77 13.52 -20.38
C GLU A 148 9.14 12.83 -21.60
N GLY A 149 9.20 13.52 -22.74
CA GLY A 149 8.69 13.05 -24.02
C GLY A 149 7.19 13.25 -24.22
N PRO A 150 6.63 12.84 -25.38
CA PRO A 150 5.23 13.06 -25.73
C PRO A 150 4.22 12.40 -24.79
N GLN A 151 4.67 11.40 -24.01
CA GLN A 151 3.86 10.69 -23.02
C GLN A 151 4.24 11.06 -21.57
N ALA A 152 4.88 12.22 -21.37
CA ALA A 152 5.11 12.75 -20.03
C ALA A 152 3.80 12.84 -19.24
N GLY A 153 3.82 12.42 -17.97
CA GLY A 153 2.64 12.33 -17.11
C GLY A 153 1.91 10.99 -17.14
N PHE A 154 2.08 10.17 -18.20
CA PHE A 154 1.49 8.82 -18.24
C PHE A 154 2.30 7.84 -17.38
N ARG A 155 1.62 6.85 -16.80
CA ARG A 155 2.21 5.83 -15.92
C ARG A 155 2.39 4.51 -16.67
N LEU A 156 3.46 4.44 -17.47
CA LEU A 156 3.71 3.35 -18.43
C LEU A 156 5.00 2.57 -18.14
N LYS A 157 5.72 2.88 -17.05
CA LYS A 157 7.08 2.38 -16.81
C LYS A 157 7.12 1.12 -15.94
N ASN A 158 6.41 1.11 -14.83
CA ASN A 158 6.50 0.09 -13.77
C ASN A 158 5.17 -0.05 -13.01
N GLY A 159 5.17 -0.71 -11.85
CA GLY A 159 3.95 -1.02 -11.10
C GLY A 159 3.20 -2.23 -11.65
N TRP A 160 2.25 -2.76 -10.89
CA TRP A 160 1.49 -3.97 -11.19
C TRP A 160 0.96 -4.02 -12.64
N GLN A 161 0.31 -2.94 -13.07
CA GLN A 161 -0.32 -2.79 -14.38
C GLN A 161 0.67 -2.93 -15.55
N ASN A 162 1.92 -2.50 -15.35
CA ASN A 162 2.97 -2.53 -16.37
C ASN A 162 3.97 -3.69 -16.19
N SER A 163 3.70 -4.61 -15.25
CA SER A 163 4.60 -5.72 -14.90
C SER A 163 4.16 -7.07 -15.49
N GLY A 164 3.22 -7.09 -16.43
CA GLY A 164 2.67 -8.32 -17.02
C GLY A 164 1.77 -9.12 -16.07
N LEU A 165 1.38 -8.55 -14.93
CA LEU A 165 0.53 -9.17 -13.93
C LEU A 165 -0.96 -8.97 -14.27
N PRO A 166 -1.86 -9.89 -13.85
CA PRO A 166 -3.28 -9.79 -14.18
C PRO A 166 -3.92 -8.57 -13.49
N TRP A 167 -4.67 -7.79 -14.26
CA TRP A 167 -5.48 -6.69 -13.77
C TRP A 167 -6.70 -6.50 -14.68
N SER A 168 -7.68 -5.75 -14.20
CA SER A 168 -8.92 -5.47 -14.91
C SER A 168 -9.32 -4.01 -14.79
N ALA A 169 -9.89 -3.45 -15.86
CA ALA A 169 -10.55 -2.15 -15.82
C ALA A 169 -11.90 -2.20 -15.07
N LYS A 170 -12.50 -3.39 -14.92
CA LYS A 170 -13.76 -3.59 -14.19
C LYS A 170 -13.48 -3.94 -12.74
N MET A 171 -14.22 -3.31 -11.83
CA MET A 171 -14.16 -3.60 -10.39
C MET A 171 -14.84 -4.95 -10.07
N ASN A 172 -14.32 -5.66 -9.07
CA ASN A 172 -15.02 -6.79 -8.47
C ASN A 172 -15.82 -6.30 -7.25
N ALA A 173 -17.16 -6.28 -7.37
CA ALA A 173 -18.06 -5.71 -6.38
C ALA A 173 -17.96 -6.36 -4.97
N ASP A 174 -17.47 -7.60 -4.88
CA ASP A 174 -17.32 -8.33 -3.61
C ASP A 174 -16.06 -7.91 -2.84
N LYS A 175 -15.10 -7.28 -3.53
CA LYS A 175 -13.83 -6.84 -2.95
C LYS A 175 -13.81 -5.35 -2.63
N MET A 176 -14.80 -4.57 -3.08
CA MET A 176 -14.74 -3.11 -2.98
C MET A 176 -15.23 -2.60 -1.64
N HIS A 177 -14.57 -1.56 -1.12
CA HIS A 177 -15.14 -0.78 -0.03
C HIS A 177 -16.38 -0.05 -0.54
N ARG A 178 -17.49 -0.26 0.16
CA ARG A 178 -18.81 0.26 -0.21
C ARG A 178 -19.54 0.70 1.04
N VAL A 179 -20.33 1.76 0.91
CA VAL A 179 -21.14 2.30 2.02
C VAL A 179 -22.56 1.74 2.05
N ASP A 180 -22.98 1.03 0.99
CA ASP A 180 -24.30 0.40 0.90
C ASP A 180 -24.32 -1.03 1.50
N ARG A 181 -23.18 -1.51 2.03
CA ARG A 181 -23.04 -2.83 2.67
C ARG A 181 -22.07 -2.75 3.86
N PRO A 182 -22.55 -2.83 5.11
CA PRO A 182 -21.68 -2.87 6.30
C PRO A 182 -20.89 -4.19 6.42
#